data_AF-A0A1Q6XYR3-F1
#
_entry.id   AF-A0A1Q6XYR3-F1
#
_cell.length_a   1.000
_cell.length_b   1.000
_cell.length_c   1.000
_cell.angle_alpha   90.00
_cell.angle_beta   90.00
_cell.angle_gamma   90.00
#
_symmetry.space_group_name_H-M   'P 1'
#
loop_
_entity.id
_entity.type
_entity.pdbx_description
1 polymer ?
#
loop_
_entity_poly.entity_id
_entity_poly.type
_entity_poly.pdbx_seq_one_letter_code
_entity_poly.pdbx_strand_id
1 'polypeptide(L)'
;MSTISMHHWFELEQPLRELYRVLRPGGRLWIYDFRFVKAQTVEKALARTPFAETALEHRLVRTGRSPFALYRRFALQKTAHRDHQHD
;
A
#
# COMPACT_ATOMS: atom_id res chain seq x y z
N MET A 1 15.82 -1.18 -0.54
CA MET A 1 14.48 -1.39 -1.13
C MET A 1 14.08 -2.82 -0.82
N SER A 2 12.90 -3.06 -0.25
CA SER A 2 12.37 -4.41 -0.07
C SER A 2 11.15 -4.58 -0.97
N THR A 3 11.14 -5.63 -1.80
CA THR A 3 10.03 -5.97 -2.70
C THR A 3 9.28 -7.15 -2.12
N ILE A 4 8.08 -6.91 -1.58
CA ILE A 4 7.19 -7.96 -1.08
C ILE A 4 6.09 -8.19 -2.13
N SER A 5 5.88 -9.46 -2.49
CA SER A 5 4.86 -9.89 -3.44
C SER A 5 3.57 -10.23 -2.70
N MET A 6 2.48 -9.50 -2.96
CA MET A 6 1.18 -9.67 -2.26
C MET A 6 0.48 -11.00 -2.56
N HIS A 7 0.84 -11.71 -3.64
CA HIS A 7 0.13 -12.89 -4.14
C HIS A 7 0.12 -14.12 -3.21
N HIS A 8 0.85 -14.07 -2.09
CA HIS A 8 0.90 -15.14 -1.09
C HIS A 8 0.09 -14.81 0.18
N TRP A 9 -0.53 -13.65 0.25
CA TRP A 9 -1.18 -13.17 1.47
C TRP A 9 -2.66 -13.55 1.48
N PHE A 10 -2.96 -14.71 2.08
CA PHE A 10 -4.34 -15.16 2.30
C PHE A 10 -5.10 -14.20 3.25
N GLU A 11 -4.37 -13.48 4.12
CA GLU A 11 -4.88 -12.39 4.96
C GLU A 11 -4.00 -11.13 4.79
N LEU A 12 -4.53 -10.09 4.15
CA LEU A 12 -3.81 -8.83 3.91
C LEU A 12 -3.59 -8.00 5.19
N GLU A 13 -4.39 -8.23 6.23
CA GLU A 13 -4.44 -7.37 7.41
C GLU A 13 -3.18 -7.44 8.28
N GLN A 14 -2.68 -8.64 8.60
CA GLN A 14 -1.51 -8.78 9.48
C GLN A 14 -0.24 -8.18 8.85
N PRO A 15 0.08 -8.45 7.58
CA PRO A 15 1.24 -7.84 6.94
C PRO A 15 1.12 -6.31 6.83
N LEU A 16 -0.08 -5.79 6.59
CA LEU A 16 -0.31 -4.34 6.57
C LEU A 16 -0.07 -3.70 7.95
N ARG A 17 -0.47 -4.34 9.05
CA ARG A 17 -0.16 -3.84 10.41
C ARG A 17 1.34 -3.81 10.67
N GLU A 18 2.06 -4.86 10.26
CA GLU A 18 3.51 -4.92 10.45
C GLU A 18 4.23 -3.88 9.60
N LEU A 19 3.81 -3.68 8.35
CA LEU A 19 4.32 -2.60 7.49
C LEU A 19 4.05 -1.23 8.10
N TYR A 20 2.87 -1.00 8.68
CA TYR A 20 2.57 0.26 9.38
C TYR A 20 3.51 0.49 10.56
N ARG A 21 3.83 -0.56 11.34
CA ARG A 21 4.69 -0.49 12.51
C ARG A 21 6.11 -0.05 12.14
N VAL A 22 6.68 -0.63 11.07
CA VAL A 22 8.07 -0.34 10.64
C VAL A 22 8.21 0.92 9.79
N LEU A 23 7.11 1.40 9.19
CA LEU A 23 7.13 2.60 8.38
C LEU A 23 7.24 3.84 9.28
N ARG A 24 8.26 4.68 9.03
CA ARG A 24 8.39 5.98 9.69
C ARG A 24 7.17 6.87 9.42
N PRO A 25 6.79 7.79 10.32
CA PRO A 25 5.78 8.81 10.05
C PRO A 25 6.09 9.57 8.75
N GLY A 26 5.06 9.84 7.93
CA GLY A 26 5.23 10.44 6.60
C GLY A 26 5.84 9.51 5.54
N GLY A 27 6.27 8.30 5.93
CA GLY A 27 6.85 7.29 5.05
C GLY A 27 5.83 6.78 4.02
N ARG A 28 6.35 6.37 2.86
CA ARG A 28 5.54 5.86 1.75
C ARG A 28 5.73 4.36 1.58
N LEU A 29 4.62 3.64 1.45
CA LEU A 29 4.57 2.22 1.12
C LEU A 29 4.10 2.05 -0.33
N TRP A 30 4.82 1.25 -1.10
CA TRP A 30 4.41 0.81 -2.43
C TRP A 30 4.23 -0.68 -2.46
N ILE A 31 3.10 -1.12 -2.98
CA ILE A 31 2.79 -2.53 -3.14
C ILE A 31 2.49 -2.80 -4.61
N TYR A 32 3.09 -3.86 -5.14
CA TYR A 32 2.93 -4.28 -6.54
C TYR A 32 2.25 -5.65 -6.56
N ASP A 33 1.15 -5.73 -7.29
CA ASP A 33 0.30 -6.92 -7.37
C ASP A 33 -0.17 -7.12 -8.82
N PHE A 34 -0.70 -8.29 -9.17
CA PHE A 34 -1.32 -8.54 -10.47
C PHE A 34 -2.54 -7.64 -10.64
N ARG A 35 -2.75 -7.16 -11.88
CA ARG A 35 -3.88 -6.28 -12.23
C ARG A 35 -5.26 -6.84 -11.90
N PHE A 36 -5.36 -8.16 -11.72
CA PHE A 36 -6.61 -8.88 -11.44
C PHE A 36 -7.07 -8.73 -9.99
N VAL A 37 -6.18 -8.32 -9.08
CA VAL A 37 -6.56 -7.98 -7.71
C VAL A 37 -7.42 -6.72 -7.72
N LYS A 38 -8.65 -6.87 -7.24
CA LYS A 38 -9.63 -5.78 -7.13
C LYS A 38 -9.14 -4.77 -6.09
N ALA A 39 -9.15 -3.48 -6.45
CA ALA A 39 -8.78 -2.41 -5.52
C ALA A 39 -9.64 -2.46 -4.25
N GLN A 40 -10.92 -2.81 -4.38
CA GLN A 40 -11.84 -2.95 -3.25
C GLN A 40 -11.38 -3.98 -2.21
N THR A 41 -10.64 -5.04 -2.61
CA THR A 41 -10.08 -6.02 -1.68
C THR A 41 -9.01 -5.37 -0.81
N VAL A 42 -8.16 -4.55 -1.42
CA VAL A 42 -7.09 -3.80 -0.73
C VAL A 42 -7.70 -2.72 0.17
N GLU A 43 -8.67 -1.97 -0.32
CA GLU A 43 -9.41 -0.95 0.46
C GLU A 43 -10.06 -1.54 1.72
N LYS A 44 -10.77 -2.67 1.57
CA LYS A 44 -11.40 -3.36 2.71
C LYS A 44 -10.37 -3.83 3.74
N ALA A 45 -9.23 -4.35 3.30
CA ALA A 45 -8.16 -4.75 4.21
C ALA A 45 -7.56 -3.54 4.93
N LEU A 46 -7.30 -2.44 4.21
CA LEU A 46 -6.75 -1.20 4.78
C LEU A 46 -7.68 -0.60 5.82
N ALA A 47 -8.99 -0.59 5.56
CA ALA A 47 -10.01 -0.10 6.49
C ALA A 47 -10.00 -0.83 7.85
N ARG A 48 -9.46 -2.04 7.92
CA ARG A 48 -9.31 -2.82 9.15
C ARG A 48 -7.95 -2.61 9.84
N THR A 49 -7.06 -1.80 9.27
CA THR A 49 -5.70 -1.57 9.76
C THR A 49 -5.48 -0.11 10.16
N PRO A 50 -4.35 0.25 10.80
CA PRO A 50 -4.01 1.65 11.07
C PRO A 50 -3.82 2.54 9.82
N PHE A 51 -3.85 1.96 8.60
CA PHE A 51 -3.91 2.70 7.36
C PHE A 51 -5.33 3.16 6.97
N ALA A 52 -6.36 2.92 7.79
CA ALA A 52 -7.75 3.27 7.46
C ALA A 52 -7.96 4.76 7.08
N GLU A 53 -7.18 5.66 7.67
CA GLU A 53 -7.21 7.10 7.38
C GLU A 53 -6.27 7.53 6.24
N THR A 54 -5.55 6.58 5.64
CA THR A 54 -4.60 6.84 4.56
C THR A 54 -5.27 6.73 3.20
N ALA A 55 -5.08 7.75 2.35
CA ALA A 55 -5.53 7.69 0.96
C ALA A 55 -4.79 6.57 0.20
N LEU A 56 -5.56 5.66 -0.40
CA LEU A 56 -5.05 4.64 -1.30
C LEU A 56 -4.99 5.18 -2.73
N GLU A 57 -3.78 5.34 -3.25
CA GLU A 57 -3.58 5.58 -4.68
C GLU A 57 -3.29 4.26 -5.39
N HIS A 58 -3.87 4.03 -6.56
CA HIS A 58 -3.48 2.87 -7.37
C HIS A 58 -3.41 3.16 -8.87
N ARG A 59 -2.42 2.58 -9.55
CA ARG A 59 -2.23 2.74 -11.00
C ARG A 59 -1.72 1.45 -11.62
N LEU A 60 -2.18 1.16 -12.83
CA LEU A 60 -1.60 0.09 -13.65
C LEU A 60 -0.17 0.46 -14.04
N VAL A 61 0.77 -0.46 -13.81
CA VAL A 61 2.18 -0.31 -14.18
C VAL A 61 2.37 -0.91 -15.56
N ARG A 62 2.78 -0.08 -16.52
CA ARG A 62 3.19 -0.51 -17.86
C ARG A 62 4.69 -0.65 -17.89
N THR A 63 5.19 -1.87 -18.09
CA THR A 63 6.63 -2.15 -18.22
C THR A 63 7.05 -2.00 -19.69
N GLY A 64 7.55 -0.82 -20.06
CA GLY A 64 8.17 -0.56 -21.36
C GLY A 64 7.23 -0.73 -22.57
N ARG A 65 7.73 -1.39 -23.63
CA ARG A 65 7.03 -1.59 -24.92
C ARG A 65 5.93 -2.66 -24.88
N SER A 66 5.73 -3.33 -23.75
CA SER A 66 4.67 -4.34 -23.63
C SER A 66 3.30 -3.66 -23.54
N PRO A 67 2.32 -4.03 -24.39
CA PRO A 67 0.96 -3.49 -24.30
C PRO A 67 0.20 -4.00 -23.06
N PHE A 68 0.72 -5.04 -22.38
CA PHE A 68 0.06 -5.68 -21.25
C PHE A 68 0.53 -5.06 -19.92
N ALA A 69 -0.37 -4.31 -19.28
CA ALA A 69 -0.16 -3.80 -17.92
C ALA A 69 -0.47 -4.90 -16.89
N LEU A 70 0.46 -5.85 -16.70
CA LEU A 70 0.26 -7.03 -15.85
C LEU A 70 0.16 -6.69 -14.36
N TYR A 71 0.77 -5.59 -13.94
CA TYR A 71 0.87 -5.20 -12.55
C TYR A 71 0.06 -3.94 -12.24
N ARG A 72 -0.47 -3.86 -11.03
CA ARG A 72 -1.03 -2.68 -10.41
C ARG A 72 -0.14 -2.30 -9.23
N ARG A 73 0.22 -1.02 -9.15
CA ARG A 73 0.86 -0.44 -7.98
C ARG A 73 -0.19 0.19 -7.11
N PHE A 74 -0.18 -0.15 -5.82
CA PHE A 74 -0.86 0.54 -4.74
C PHE A 74 0.17 1.40 -3.99
N ALA A 75 -0.17 2.64 -3.68
CA ALA A 75 0.67 3.57 -2.96
C ALA A 75 -0.11 4.16 -1.78
N LEU A 76 0.53 4.17 -0.62
CA LEU A 76 0.00 4.64 0.65
C LEU A 76 1.05 5.49 1.34
N GLN A 77 0.63 6.54 2.06
CA GLN A 77 1.52 7.37 2.85
C GLN A 77 1.05 7.36 4.31
N LYS A 78 1.89 6.85 5.21
CA LYS A 78 1.58 6.92 6.64
C LYS A 78 1.46 8.37 7.06
N THR A 79 0.34 8.73 7.68
CA THR A 79 0.11 10.06 8.21
C THR A 79 1.31 10.47 9.07
N ALA A 80 1.91 11.62 8.75
CA ALA A 80 2.89 12.20 9.64
C ALA A 80 2.14 12.60 10.92
N HIS A 81 2.60 12.15 12.08
CA HIS A 81 2.20 12.81 13.30
C HIS A 81 2.69 14.25 13.15
N ARG A 82 1.76 15.20 13.01
CA ARG A 82 2.10 16.61 13.11
C ARG A 82 2.48 16.79 14.57
N ASP A 83 3.78 16.81 14.85
CA ASP A 83 4.27 17.36 16.10
C ASP A 83 3.81 18.82 16.11
N HIS A 84 2.71 19.08 16.82
CA HIS A 84 2.35 20.43 17.22
C HIS A 84 3.42 20.87 18.21
N GLN A 85 4.48 21.44 17.66
CA GLN A 85 5.49 22.14 18.43
C GLN A 85 4.82 23.38 19.02
N HIS A 86 4.57 23.32 20.33
CA HIS A 86 4.40 24.51 21.17
C HIS A 86 5.75 25.26 21.17
N ASP A 87 5.75 26.49 20.70
CA ASP A 87 6.23 27.69 21.42
C ASP A 87 5.90 28.96 20.63
#